data_AF-A0A3R6YXE2-F1
#
_entry.id   AF-A0A3R6YXE2-F1
#
_cell.length_a   1.000
_cell.length_b   1.000
_cell.length_c   1.000
_cell.angle_alpha   90.00
_cell.angle_beta   90.00
_cell.angle_gamma   90.00
#
_symmetry.space_group_name_H-M   'P 1'
#
loop_
_entity.id
_entity.type
_entity.pdbx_description
1 polymer ?
#
loop_
_entity_poly.entity_id
_entity_poly.type
_entity_poly.pdbx_seq_one_letter_code
_entity_poly.pdbx_strand_id
1 'polypeptide(L)'
;KDASDIILMDDNFRSIVSAVKWGRNVYDSIAKFLQFQLTVNIVAISTAVIGAVVLEESSLTAIQLLWVNLIMDTFASLALATDTPTEAMLKRKPYPRTKPLISERMMKHMVGQSIFQLAVILTMTFAGDKIFGIESGRKYDRPAGATGPTVHYTMIFNTFVFLQLFNEINARRIHDELNVFEGIFANQLYLGISVVQLVLQVLIVQFGSLAFNCVALTGTQWIICLAIGAMSLPMGLFLRCIRLPVFFTICQEAEPVVLVPTVRTKELWIRGFKRLRTQIRVVRAFKRSLSQRKLTHYE
;
A
#
# COMPACT_ATOMS: atom_id res chain seq x y z
N LYS A 1 -3.12 21.67 29.46
CA LYS A 1 -2.18 21.22 28.41
C LYS A 1 -1.91 19.72 28.55
N ASP A 2 -1.78 19.21 29.77
CA ASP A 2 -1.43 17.81 30.03
C ASP A 2 -2.57 16.78 29.78
N ALA A 3 -3.74 17.24 29.31
CA ALA A 3 -4.90 16.39 29.00
C ALA A 3 -5.30 16.39 27.50
N SER A 4 -4.52 17.06 26.64
CA SER A 4 -4.82 17.20 25.20
C SER A 4 -3.78 16.48 24.35
N ASP A 5 -4.22 15.64 23.41
CA ASP A 5 -3.33 14.90 22.48
C ASP A 5 -2.59 15.82 21.49
N ILE A 6 -3.15 16.98 21.17
CA ILE A 6 -2.57 17.99 20.26
C ILE A 6 -2.81 19.38 20.84
N ILE A 7 -1.75 20.19 20.92
CA ILE A 7 -1.79 21.60 21.38
C ILE A 7 -1.59 22.51 20.17
N LEU A 8 -2.49 23.47 19.97
CA LEU A 8 -2.33 24.52 18.95
C LEU A 8 -1.39 25.61 19.49
N MET A 9 -0.44 26.05 18.65
CA MET A 9 0.50 27.12 19.03
C MET A 9 0.02 28.52 18.67
N ASP A 10 -0.91 28.62 17.71
CA ASP A 10 -1.36 29.87 17.10
C ASP A 10 -2.86 30.17 17.30
N ASP A 11 -3.53 29.38 18.15
CA ASP A 11 -4.97 29.46 18.47
C ASP A 11 -5.90 29.59 17.24
N ASN A 12 -5.46 29.09 16.08
CA ASN A 12 -6.18 29.23 14.82
C ASN A 12 -6.89 27.93 14.42
N PHE A 13 -8.19 28.02 14.09
CA PHE A 13 -8.95 26.90 13.54
C PHE A 13 -8.36 26.34 12.24
N ARG A 14 -7.61 27.14 11.48
CA ARG A 14 -6.89 26.68 10.28
C ARG A 14 -5.86 25.60 10.62
N SER A 15 -5.21 25.69 11.79
CA SER A 15 -4.23 24.69 12.24
C SER A 15 -4.86 23.34 12.52
N ILE A 16 -6.12 23.31 12.96
CA ILE A 16 -6.90 22.07 13.12
C ILE A 16 -7.15 21.43 11.75
N VAL A 17 -7.57 22.22 10.74
CA VAL A 17 -7.82 21.70 9.39
C VAL A 17 -6.54 21.15 8.78
N SER A 18 -5.41 21.86 8.93
CA SER A 18 -4.09 21.40 8.50
C SER A 18 -3.69 20.10 9.18
N ALA A 19 -3.88 19.98 10.50
CA ALA A 19 -3.60 18.75 11.23
C ALA A 19 -4.43 17.55 10.72
N VAL A 20 -5.73 17.76 10.46
CA VAL A 20 -6.59 16.71 9.87
C VAL A 20 -6.13 16.33 8.46
N LYS A 21 -5.72 17.31 7.64
CA LYS A 21 -5.18 17.08 6.30
C LYS A 21 -3.92 16.21 6.34
N TRP A 22 -2.99 16.53 7.25
CA TRP A 22 -1.78 15.72 7.48
C TRP A 22 -2.09 14.33 8.01
N GLY A 23 -3.03 14.19 8.95
CA GLY A 23 -3.46 12.88 9.45
C GLY A 23 -4.01 11.97 8.35
N ARG A 24 -4.79 12.51 7.42
CA ARG A 24 -5.26 11.77 6.23
C ARG A 24 -4.12 11.36 5.31
N ASN A 25 -3.14 12.24 5.12
CA ASN A 25 -1.96 11.96 4.30
C ASN A 25 -1.10 10.84 4.88
N VAL A 26 -0.88 10.83 6.19
CA VAL A 26 -0.15 9.75 6.88
C VAL A 26 -0.88 8.41 6.71
N TYR A 27 -2.21 8.39 6.90
CA TYR A 27 -3.00 7.17 6.71
C TYR A 27 -2.88 6.61 5.29
N ASP A 28 -3.07 7.46 4.27
CA ASP A 28 -2.95 7.04 2.88
C ASP A 28 -1.51 6.56 2.56
N SER A 29 -0.49 7.20 3.14
CA SER A 29 0.91 6.80 2.95
C SER A 29 1.23 5.42 3.55
N ILE A 30 0.70 5.13 4.75
CA ILE A 30 0.80 3.80 5.38
C ILE A 30 0.13 2.75 4.50
N ALA A 31 -1.05 3.04 3.95
CA ALA A 31 -1.73 2.12 3.04
C ALA A 31 -0.93 1.84 1.75
N LYS A 32 -0.28 2.86 1.17
CA LYS A 32 0.58 2.70 -0.04
C LYS A 32 1.74 1.78 0.28
N PHE A 33 2.41 2.05 1.40
CA PHE A 33 3.54 1.27 1.87
C PHE A 33 3.16 -0.19 2.12
N LEU A 34 2.05 -0.44 2.82
CA LEU A 34 1.55 -1.80 3.05
C LEU A 34 1.21 -2.52 1.74
N GLN A 35 0.61 -1.82 0.76
CA GLN A 35 0.31 -2.40 -0.55
C GLN A 35 1.57 -2.87 -1.25
N PHE A 36 2.60 -2.03 -1.24
CA PHE A 36 3.90 -2.37 -1.81
C PHE A 36 4.55 -3.53 -1.06
N GLN A 37 4.80 -3.37 0.24
CA GLN A 37 5.57 -4.30 1.07
C GLN A 37 4.93 -5.70 1.11
N LEU A 38 3.61 -5.80 1.26
CA LEU A 38 2.94 -7.09 1.29
C LEU A 38 3.00 -7.79 -0.08
N THR A 39 2.93 -7.06 -1.19
CA THR A 39 3.08 -7.63 -2.53
C THR A 39 4.48 -8.21 -2.73
N VAL A 40 5.52 -7.46 -2.35
CA VAL A 40 6.93 -7.91 -2.43
C VAL A 40 7.12 -9.19 -1.60
N ASN A 41 6.64 -9.19 -0.36
CA ASN A 41 6.78 -10.33 0.55
C ASN A 41 6.06 -11.59 0.03
N ILE A 42 4.83 -11.46 -0.50
CA ILE A 42 4.11 -12.59 -1.09
C ILE A 42 4.94 -13.20 -2.22
N VAL A 43 5.44 -12.39 -3.15
CA VAL A 43 6.21 -12.90 -4.30
C VAL A 43 7.54 -13.50 -3.86
N ALA A 44 8.25 -12.86 -2.93
CA ALA A 44 9.52 -13.34 -2.41
C ALA A 44 9.38 -14.72 -1.74
N ILE A 45 8.40 -14.86 -0.84
CA ILE A 45 8.14 -16.12 -0.14
C ILE A 45 7.67 -17.20 -1.11
N SER A 46 6.70 -16.89 -1.98
CA SER A 46 6.20 -17.86 -2.97
C SER A 46 7.30 -18.33 -3.92
N THR A 47 8.17 -17.43 -4.38
CA THR A 47 9.30 -17.78 -5.26
C THR A 47 10.30 -18.67 -4.53
N ALA A 48 10.67 -18.33 -3.29
CA ALA A 48 11.61 -19.12 -2.50
C ALA A 48 11.08 -20.54 -2.24
N VAL A 49 9.79 -20.66 -1.87
CA VAL A 49 9.14 -21.95 -1.63
C VAL A 49 9.07 -22.79 -2.90
N ILE A 50 8.61 -22.22 -4.02
CA ILE A 50 8.49 -22.97 -5.28
C ILE A 50 9.88 -23.36 -5.80
N GLY A 51 10.87 -22.46 -5.71
CA GLY A 51 12.25 -22.76 -6.08
C GLY A 51 12.82 -23.92 -5.26
N ALA A 52 12.67 -23.87 -3.93
CA ALA A 52 13.16 -24.93 -3.04
C ALA A 52 12.48 -26.29 -3.30
N VAL A 53 11.17 -26.31 -3.60
CA VAL A 53 10.43 -27.56 -3.84
C VAL A 53 10.76 -28.17 -5.21
N VAL A 54 10.91 -27.35 -6.25
CA VAL A 54 11.07 -27.87 -7.62
C VAL A 54 12.53 -28.03 -8.04
N LEU A 55 13.40 -27.11 -7.63
CA LEU A 55 14.82 -27.08 -8.04
C LEU A 55 15.77 -27.55 -6.93
N GLU A 56 15.28 -27.81 -5.71
CA GLU A 56 16.08 -28.06 -4.50
C GLU A 56 17.08 -26.94 -4.16
N GLU A 57 16.92 -25.79 -4.80
CA GLU A 57 17.70 -24.58 -4.58
C GLU A 57 16.81 -23.36 -4.79
N SER A 58 17.07 -22.29 -4.03
CA SER A 58 16.34 -21.04 -4.20
C SER A 58 16.89 -20.28 -5.40
N SER A 59 16.01 -19.77 -6.25
CA SER A 59 16.38 -18.91 -7.40
C SER A 59 16.98 -17.57 -7.00
N LEU A 60 16.73 -17.14 -5.76
CA LEU A 60 17.30 -15.95 -5.13
C LEU A 60 18.04 -16.36 -3.86
N THR A 61 19.25 -15.82 -3.67
CA THR A 61 20.02 -16.10 -2.45
C THR A 61 19.41 -15.39 -1.24
N ALA A 62 19.70 -15.90 -0.03
CA ALA A 62 19.21 -15.27 1.20
C ALA A 62 19.63 -13.80 1.33
N ILE A 63 20.86 -13.46 0.90
CA ILE A 63 21.38 -12.08 0.94
C ILE A 63 20.66 -11.19 -0.09
N GLN A 64 20.36 -11.71 -1.28
CA GLN A 64 19.59 -10.98 -2.29
C GLN A 64 18.16 -10.70 -1.81
N LEU A 65 17.50 -11.68 -1.19
CA LEU A 65 16.17 -11.50 -0.59
C LEU A 65 16.20 -10.50 0.57
N LEU A 66 17.25 -10.55 1.41
CA LEU A 66 17.44 -9.58 2.49
C LEU A 66 17.60 -8.15 1.93
N TRP A 67 18.38 -7.96 0.86
CA TRP A 67 18.53 -6.66 0.22
C TRP A 67 17.20 -6.07 -0.24
N VAL A 68 16.37 -6.88 -0.90
CA VAL A 68 15.05 -6.42 -1.38
C VAL A 68 14.12 -6.15 -0.20
N ASN A 69 13.95 -7.11 0.72
CA ASN A 69 12.97 -6.99 1.80
C ASN A 69 13.38 -6.03 2.93
N LEU A 70 14.67 -5.76 3.11
CA LEU A 70 15.15 -4.87 4.18
C LEU A 70 15.46 -3.49 3.65
N ILE A 71 16.30 -3.39 2.63
CA ILE A 71 16.87 -2.11 2.22
C ILE A 71 15.97 -1.42 1.20
N MET A 72 15.53 -2.14 0.16
CA MET A 72 14.64 -1.56 -0.85
C MET A 72 13.28 -1.18 -0.24
N ASP A 73 12.71 -2.03 0.63
CA ASP A 73 11.49 -1.72 1.37
C ASP A 73 11.64 -0.48 2.26
N THR A 74 12.79 -0.30 2.92
CA THR A 74 13.04 0.89 3.74
C THR A 74 13.06 2.16 2.88
N PHE A 75 13.76 2.13 1.74
CA PHE A 75 13.77 3.27 0.82
C PHE A 75 12.39 3.55 0.22
N ALA A 76 11.67 2.51 -0.21
CA ALA A 76 10.31 2.65 -0.73
C ALA A 76 9.35 3.20 0.33
N SER A 77 9.48 2.78 1.60
CA SER A 77 8.69 3.32 2.71
C SER A 77 8.89 4.82 2.88
N LEU A 78 10.15 5.28 2.81
CA LEU A 78 10.51 6.67 2.92
C LEU A 78 10.00 7.48 1.72
N ALA A 79 10.13 6.92 0.51
CA ALA A 79 9.65 7.54 -0.72
C ALA A 79 8.12 7.69 -0.72
N LEU A 80 7.39 6.68 -0.27
CA LEU A 80 5.91 6.70 -0.21
C LEU A 80 5.38 7.55 0.96
N ALA A 81 6.13 7.67 2.05
CA ALA A 81 5.74 8.49 3.21
C ALA A 81 5.92 9.99 3.02
N THR A 82 6.73 10.41 2.04
CA THR A 82 7.07 11.83 1.80
C THR A 82 6.14 12.53 0.81
N ASP A 83 5.07 11.88 0.36
CA ASP A 83 4.06 12.52 -0.50
C ASP A 83 3.39 13.69 0.24
N THR A 84 3.28 14.85 -0.43
CA THR A 84 2.70 16.06 0.16
C THR A 84 1.17 16.01 0.20
N PRO A 85 0.53 16.58 1.24
CA PRO A 85 -0.92 16.53 1.40
C PRO A 85 -1.66 17.39 0.36
N THR A 86 -2.59 16.79 -0.39
CA THR A 86 -3.37 17.47 -1.44
C THR A 86 -4.74 17.97 -0.93
N GLU A 87 -5.24 19.10 -1.44
CA GLU A 87 -6.59 19.62 -1.08
C GLU A 87 -7.73 18.68 -1.45
N ALA A 88 -7.55 17.85 -2.48
CA ALA A 88 -8.49 16.80 -2.86
C ALA A 88 -8.77 15.81 -1.73
N MET A 89 -7.83 15.65 -0.78
CA MET A 89 -8.00 14.76 0.37
C MET A 89 -9.12 15.24 1.29
N LEU A 90 -9.34 16.54 1.44
CA LEU A 90 -10.38 17.11 2.31
C LEU A 90 -11.79 16.93 1.72
N LYS A 91 -11.93 16.81 0.40
CA LYS A 91 -13.21 16.59 -0.29
C LYS A 91 -13.79 15.19 -0.08
N ARG A 92 -12.99 14.23 0.39
CA ARG A 92 -13.40 12.84 0.64
C ARG A 92 -14.07 12.68 2.01
N LYS A 93 -15.04 11.75 2.10
CA LYS A 93 -15.68 11.40 3.39
C LYS A 93 -14.63 10.81 4.36
N PRO A 94 -14.75 11.04 5.68
CA PRO A 94 -13.86 10.43 6.67
C PRO A 94 -13.87 8.89 6.60
N TYR A 95 -12.71 8.28 6.84
CA TYR A 95 -12.61 6.83 6.94
C TYR A 95 -13.36 6.33 8.19
N PRO A 96 -14.25 5.31 8.07
CA PRO A 96 -14.89 4.70 9.24
C PRO A 96 -13.85 3.97 10.09
N ARG A 97 -14.01 4.00 11.42
CA ARG A 97 -13.11 3.26 12.35
C ARG A 97 -13.16 1.74 12.17
N THR A 98 -14.23 1.23 11.59
CA THR A 98 -14.44 -0.21 11.34
C THR A 98 -13.91 -0.67 9.98
N LYS A 99 -13.40 0.24 9.15
CA LYS A 99 -12.91 -0.11 7.81
C LYS A 99 -11.55 -0.82 7.93
N PRO A 100 -11.34 -1.97 7.25
CA PRO A 100 -10.02 -2.61 7.22
C PRO A 100 -8.98 -1.69 6.58
N LEU A 101 -7.74 -1.77 7.05
CA LEU A 101 -6.61 -0.99 6.54
C LEU A 101 -6.32 -1.34 5.07
N ILE A 102 -6.43 -2.63 4.73
CA ILE A 102 -6.34 -3.15 3.37
C ILE A 102 -7.74 -3.13 2.76
N SER A 103 -7.96 -2.27 1.77
CA SER A 103 -9.21 -2.21 1.03
C SER A 103 -9.30 -3.32 -0.04
N GLU A 104 -10.51 -3.66 -0.48
CA GLU A 104 -10.71 -4.65 -1.55
C GLU A 104 -9.96 -4.28 -2.85
N ARG A 105 -9.95 -2.98 -3.17
CA ARG A 105 -9.23 -2.44 -4.33
C ARG A 105 -7.72 -2.63 -4.21
N MET A 106 -7.18 -2.37 -3.02
CA MET A 106 -5.77 -2.60 -2.70
C MET A 106 -5.44 -4.09 -2.80
N MET A 107 -6.30 -4.98 -2.26
CA MET A 107 -6.14 -6.42 -2.36
C MET A 107 -6.10 -6.92 -3.80
N LYS A 108 -7.00 -6.41 -4.66
CA LYS A 108 -6.99 -6.70 -6.12
C LYS A 108 -5.62 -6.39 -6.73
N HIS A 109 -5.08 -5.21 -6.45
CA HIS A 109 -3.76 -4.81 -6.98
C HIS A 109 -2.64 -5.67 -6.44
N MET A 110 -2.66 -5.97 -5.14
CA MET A 110 -1.66 -6.84 -4.51
C MET A 110 -1.65 -8.24 -5.11
N VAL A 111 -2.82 -8.91 -5.16
CA VAL A 111 -2.95 -10.28 -5.66
C VAL A 111 -2.68 -10.34 -7.16
N GLY A 112 -3.27 -9.43 -7.94
CA GLY A 112 -3.07 -9.38 -9.39
C GLY A 112 -1.60 -9.19 -9.76
N GLN A 113 -0.90 -8.29 -9.06
CA GLN A 113 0.50 -8.05 -9.32
C GLN A 113 1.41 -9.17 -8.82
N SER A 114 1.11 -9.76 -7.66
CA SER A 114 1.91 -10.87 -7.16
C SER A 114 1.79 -12.12 -8.04
N ILE A 115 0.61 -12.42 -8.58
CA ILE A 115 0.45 -13.49 -9.59
C ILE A 115 1.27 -13.20 -10.84
N PHE A 116 1.21 -11.97 -11.37
CA PHE A 116 1.99 -11.58 -12.55
C PHE A 116 3.51 -11.70 -12.31
N GLN A 117 4.01 -11.11 -11.23
CA GLN A 117 5.43 -11.17 -10.89
C GLN A 117 5.90 -12.61 -10.65
N LEU A 118 5.09 -13.42 -9.96
CA LEU A 118 5.38 -14.84 -9.74
C LEU A 118 5.47 -15.59 -11.08
N ALA A 119 4.51 -15.38 -11.98
CA ALA A 119 4.53 -16.01 -13.31
C ALA A 119 5.78 -15.62 -14.12
N VAL A 120 6.16 -14.33 -14.10
CA VAL A 120 7.38 -13.85 -14.76
C VAL A 120 8.64 -14.49 -14.19
N ILE A 121 8.80 -14.47 -12.86
CA ILE A 121 9.99 -15.00 -12.19
C ILE A 121 10.10 -16.52 -12.35
N LEU A 122 8.99 -17.25 -12.25
CA LEU A 122 8.98 -18.69 -12.50
C LEU A 122 9.29 -19.00 -13.97
N THR A 123 8.75 -18.23 -14.92
CA THR A 123 9.06 -18.39 -16.35
C THR A 123 10.55 -18.16 -16.62
N MET A 124 11.15 -17.12 -16.03
CA MET A 124 12.60 -16.90 -16.14
C MET A 124 13.40 -18.02 -15.48
N THR A 125 12.91 -18.55 -14.36
CA THR A 125 13.56 -19.64 -13.63
C THR A 125 13.56 -20.94 -14.46
N PHE A 126 12.45 -21.30 -15.10
CA PHE A 126 12.30 -22.58 -15.83
C PHE A 126 12.53 -22.52 -17.35
N ALA A 127 12.43 -21.36 -17.97
CA ALA A 127 12.59 -21.20 -19.42
C ALA A 127 13.57 -20.09 -19.82
N GLY A 128 14.15 -19.35 -18.86
CA GLY A 128 15.06 -18.25 -19.16
C GLY A 128 16.34 -18.67 -19.89
N ASP A 129 16.84 -19.86 -19.61
CA ASP A 129 17.95 -20.50 -20.33
C ASP A 129 17.67 -20.60 -21.84
N LYS A 130 16.50 -21.13 -22.20
CA LYS A 130 16.08 -21.31 -23.61
C LYS A 130 15.67 -20.01 -24.28
N ILE A 131 14.98 -19.13 -23.56
CA ILE A 131 14.44 -17.87 -24.10
C ILE A 131 15.57 -16.86 -24.38
N PHE A 132 16.57 -16.79 -23.50
CA PHE A 132 17.66 -15.81 -23.62
C PHE A 132 18.94 -16.38 -24.25
N GLY A 133 19.00 -17.70 -24.48
CA GLY A 133 20.18 -18.37 -25.03
C GLY A 133 21.39 -18.28 -24.10
N ILE A 134 21.16 -18.36 -22.79
CA ILE A 134 22.20 -18.23 -21.75
C ILE A 134 22.37 -19.58 -21.06
N GLU A 135 23.59 -19.87 -20.61
CA GLU A 135 23.89 -21.08 -19.84
C GLU A 135 22.98 -21.19 -18.60
N SER A 136 22.38 -22.36 -18.41
CA SER A 136 21.42 -22.59 -17.34
C SER A 136 22.10 -22.47 -15.99
N GLY A 137 21.51 -21.65 -15.12
CA GLY A 137 21.96 -21.50 -13.75
C GLY A 137 21.56 -22.69 -12.86
N ARG A 138 20.76 -23.64 -13.32
CA ARG A 138 20.18 -24.68 -12.46
C ARG A 138 21.20 -25.73 -12.05
N LYS A 139 21.12 -26.22 -10.80
CA LYS A 139 21.96 -27.25 -10.19
C LYS A 139 22.13 -28.50 -11.07
N TYR A 140 21.06 -28.93 -11.73
CA TYR A 140 21.05 -30.14 -12.56
C TYR A 140 21.57 -29.94 -14.00
N ASP A 141 21.57 -28.71 -14.50
CA ASP A 141 22.01 -28.39 -15.86
C ASP A 141 23.47 -27.91 -15.91
N ARG A 142 24.08 -27.63 -14.74
CA ARG A 142 25.47 -27.16 -14.65
C ARG A 142 26.48 -28.31 -14.76
N PRO A 143 27.69 -28.04 -15.28
CA PRO A 143 28.80 -28.98 -15.20
C PRO A 143 29.07 -29.39 -13.74
N ALA A 144 29.26 -30.68 -13.48
CA ALA A 144 29.54 -31.20 -12.15
C ALA A 144 30.78 -30.52 -11.55
N GLY A 145 30.59 -29.78 -10.45
CA GLY A 145 31.65 -29.01 -9.77
C GLY A 145 31.66 -27.50 -10.05
N ALA A 146 30.78 -26.98 -10.91
CA ALA A 146 30.64 -25.54 -11.14
C ALA A 146 29.86 -24.84 -10.02
N THR A 147 30.54 -24.59 -8.89
CA THR A 147 30.05 -23.75 -7.78
C THR A 147 30.43 -22.30 -8.02
N GLY A 148 29.47 -21.49 -8.48
CA GLY A 148 29.73 -20.08 -8.74
C GLY A 148 28.46 -19.29 -9.09
N PRO A 149 28.57 -17.94 -9.08
CA PRO A 149 27.49 -17.06 -9.50
C PRO A 149 27.22 -17.25 -11.00
N THR A 150 25.96 -17.26 -11.40
CA THR A 150 25.56 -17.43 -12.80
C THR A 150 24.84 -16.20 -13.32
N VAL A 151 25.01 -15.96 -14.62
CA VAL A 151 24.32 -14.88 -15.32
C VAL A 151 22.80 -15.09 -15.26
N HIS A 152 22.34 -16.34 -15.37
CA HIS A 152 20.91 -16.68 -15.29
C HIS A 152 20.26 -16.27 -13.96
N TYR A 153 20.84 -16.63 -12.81
CA TYR A 153 20.31 -16.20 -11.52
C TYR A 153 20.48 -14.70 -11.27
N THR A 154 21.55 -14.09 -11.78
CA THR A 154 21.74 -12.64 -11.67
C THR A 154 20.68 -11.89 -12.47
N MET A 155 20.27 -12.39 -13.65
CA MET A 155 19.16 -11.83 -14.42
C MET A 155 17.82 -11.98 -13.69
N ILE A 156 17.58 -13.11 -13.02
CA ILE A 156 16.36 -13.31 -12.22
C ILE A 156 16.33 -12.30 -11.07
N PHE A 157 17.44 -12.16 -10.33
CA PHE A 157 17.58 -11.17 -9.27
C PHE A 157 17.35 -9.73 -9.77
N ASN A 158 18.02 -9.36 -10.85
CA ASN A 158 17.91 -8.00 -11.40
C ASN A 158 16.49 -7.69 -11.89
N THR A 159 15.86 -8.65 -12.56
CA THR A 159 14.46 -8.51 -13.01
C THR A 159 13.50 -8.42 -11.82
N PHE A 160 13.72 -9.20 -10.77
CA PHE A 160 12.93 -9.12 -9.54
C PHE A 160 13.00 -7.73 -8.92
N VAL A 161 14.21 -7.13 -8.82
CA VAL A 161 14.37 -5.75 -8.34
C VAL A 161 13.62 -4.76 -9.22
N PHE A 162 13.76 -4.84 -10.54
CA PHE A 162 13.04 -3.92 -11.43
C PHE A 162 11.52 -4.07 -11.32
N LEU A 163 11.01 -5.30 -11.21
CA LEU A 163 9.58 -5.54 -10.95
C LEU A 163 9.12 -4.84 -9.67
N GLN A 164 9.94 -4.76 -8.62
CA GLN A 164 9.60 -4.01 -7.42
C GLN A 164 9.68 -2.50 -7.61
N LEU A 165 10.72 -1.97 -8.25
CA LEU A 165 10.82 -0.52 -8.51
C LEU A 165 9.63 0.00 -9.33
N PHE A 166 9.21 -0.75 -10.35
CA PHE A 166 8.04 -0.37 -11.13
C PHE A 166 6.71 -0.62 -10.39
N ASN A 167 6.65 -1.63 -9.52
CA ASN A 167 5.50 -1.83 -8.65
C ASN A 167 5.37 -0.74 -7.58
N GLU A 168 6.48 -0.17 -7.09
CA GLU A 168 6.49 0.98 -6.17
C GLU A 168 5.76 2.18 -6.80
N ILE A 169 6.03 2.45 -8.08
CA ILE A 169 5.34 3.48 -8.85
C ILE A 169 3.83 3.21 -8.88
N ASN A 170 3.41 1.98 -9.16
CA ASN A 170 2.00 1.59 -9.13
C ASN A 170 1.34 1.74 -7.76
N ALA A 171 2.06 1.37 -6.69
CA ALA A 171 1.59 1.44 -5.30
C ALA A 171 1.40 2.87 -4.78
N ARG A 172 2.02 3.86 -5.43
CA ARG A 172 1.84 5.28 -5.08
C ARG A 172 0.40 5.78 -5.20
N ARG A 173 -0.42 5.15 -6.06
CA ARG A 173 -1.83 5.52 -6.29
C ARG A 173 -2.75 4.36 -5.91
N ILE A 174 -3.43 4.46 -4.76
CA ILE A 174 -4.29 3.39 -4.21
C ILE A 174 -5.75 3.50 -4.70
N HIS A 175 -6.22 4.69 -5.09
CA HIS A 175 -7.63 4.96 -5.34
C HIS A 175 -8.09 4.69 -6.79
N ASP A 176 -7.43 3.78 -7.51
CA ASP A 176 -7.68 3.48 -8.94
C ASP A 176 -7.58 4.71 -9.87
N GLU A 177 -6.65 5.62 -9.58
CA GLU A 177 -6.39 6.78 -10.42
C GLU A 177 -5.63 6.33 -11.68
N LEU A 178 -6.04 6.71 -12.89
CA LEU A 178 -5.43 6.21 -14.13
C LEU A 178 -3.99 6.75 -14.34
N ASN A 179 -3.71 7.96 -13.88
CA ASN A 179 -2.39 8.58 -14.06
C ASN A 179 -1.44 8.21 -12.91
N VAL A 180 -0.67 7.14 -13.07
CA VAL A 180 0.38 6.75 -12.10
C VAL A 180 1.52 7.79 -12.06
N PHE A 181 1.83 8.38 -13.22
CA PHE A 181 2.97 9.29 -13.41
C PHE A 181 2.70 10.73 -12.95
N GLU A 182 1.45 11.08 -12.66
CA GLU A 182 1.08 12.43 -12.28
C GLU A 182 1.74 12.81 -10.95
N GLY A 183 2.54 13.88 -10.97
CA GLY A 183 3.22 14.40 -9.79
C GLY A 183 4.44 13.58 -9.34
N ILE A 184 5.00 12.68 -10.15
CA ILE A 184 6.30 12.03 -9.86
C ILE A 184 7.42 13.08 -9.82
N PHE A 185 7.52 13.91 -10.85
CA PHE A 185 8.56 14.95 -10.93
C PHE A 185 8.36 16.11 -9.96
N ALA A 186 7.16 16.25 -9.37
CA ALA A 186 6.88 17.26 -8.36
C ALA A 186 7.45 16.89 -6.98
N ASN A 187 7.62 15.58 -6.69
CA ASN A 187 8.18 15.11 -5.44
C ASN A 187 9.68 14.80 -5.64
N GLN A 188 10.53 15.79 -5.36
CA GLN A 188 11.98 15.66 -5.52
C GLN A 188 12.60 14.59 -4.59
N LEU A 189 12.01 14.37 -3.41
CA LEU A 189 12.47 13.32 -2.49
C LEU A 189 12.20 11.92 -3.05
N TYR A 190 11.00 11.70 -3.58
CA TYR A 190 10.66 10.45 -4.27
C TYR A 190 11.64 10.18 -5.42
N LEU A 191 11.84 11.17 -6.30
CA LEU A 191 12.78 11.04 -7.41
C LEU A 191 14.21 10.77 -6.95
N GLY A 192 14.67 11.45 -5.90
CA GLY A 192 15.99 11.23 -5.32
C GLY A 192 16.18 9.81 -4.79
N ILE A 193 15.18 9.28 -4.07
CA ILE A 193 15.23 7.91 -3.54
C ILE A 193 15.17 6.88 -4.68
N SER A 194 14.32 7.08 -5.69
CA SER A 194 14.26 6.20 -6.87
C SER A 194 15.59 6.15 -7.63
N VAL A 195 16.27 7.29 -7.78
CA VAL A 195 17.61 7.33 -8.40
C VAL A 195 18.64 6.59 -7.54
N VAL A 196 18.62 6.79 -6.23
CA VAL A 196 19.53 6.08 -5.30
C VAL A 196 19.31 4.58 -5.37
N GLN A 197 18.07 4.09 -5.38
CA GLN A 197 17.76 2.67 -5.53
C GLN A 197 18.32 2.10 -6.85
N LEU A 198 18.15 2.82 -7.97
CA LEU A 198 18.68 2.39 -9.27
C LEU A 198 20.22 2.36 -9.28
N VAL A 199 20.88 3.38 -8.73
CA VAL A 199 22.35 3.43 -8.65
C VAL A 199 22.88 2.29 -7.78
N LEU A 200 22.28 2.07 -6.60
CA LEU A 200 22.67 0.97 -5.72
C LEU A 200 22.47 -0.39 -6.40
N GLN A 201 21.38 -0.57 -7.15
CA GLN A 201 21.15 -1.79 -7.91
C GLN A 201 22.23 -2.03 -8.97
N VAL A 202 22.61 -1.00 -9.73
CA VAL A 202 23.69 -1.08 -10.72
C VAL A 202 25.02 -1.43 -10.05
N LEU A 203 25.34 -0.81 -8.90
CA LEU A 203 26.56 -1.11 -8.16
C LEU A 203 26.60 -2.56 -7.67
N ILE A 204 25.48 -3.08 -7.14
CA ILE A 204 25.38 -4.46 -6.64
C ILE A 204 25.53 -5.46 -7.80
N VAL A 205 24.88 -5.23 -8.93
CA VAL A 205 24.94 -6.17 -10.06
C VAL A 205 26.31 -6.15 -10.74
N GLN A 206 26.94 -4.97 -10.85
CA GLN A 206 28.22 -4.83 -11.56
C GLN A 206 29.44 -5.18 -10.69
N PHE A 207 29.40 -4.88 -9.38
CA PHE A 207 30.54 -5.02 -8.47
C PHE A 207 30.29 -5.95 -7.28
N GLY A 208 29.05 -6.43 -7.08
CA GLY A 208 28.67 -7.25 -5.93
C GLY A 208 28.95 -8.75 -6.06
N SER A 209 29.91 -9.17 -6.87
CA SER A 209 30.14 -10.61 -7.15
C SER A 209 30.48 -11.41 -5.88
N LEU A 210 31.27 -10.82 -4.98
CA LEU A 210 31.75 -11.50 -3.76
C LEU A 210 30.67 -11.66 -2.68
N ALA A 211 29.78 -10.67 -2.54
CA ALA A 211 28.80 -10.62 -1.45
C ALA A 211 27.40 -11.10 -1.88
N PHE A 212 26.99 -10.77 -3.10
CA PHE A 212 25.64 -11.06 -3.61
C PHE A 212 25.59 -12.25 -4.56
N ASN A 213 26.74 -12.89 -4.85
CA ASN A 213 26.86 -13.94 -5.86
C ASN A 213 26.25 -13.51 -7.21
N CYS A 214 26.54 -12.27 -7.63
CA CYS A 214 26.10 -11.69 -8.90
C CYS A 214 27.24 -11.72 -9.94
N VAL A 215 26.89 -11.92 -11.21
CA VAL A 215 27.81 -11.72 -12.34
C VAL A 215 27.46 -10.41 -13.04
N ALA A 216 28.47 -9.67 -13.49
CA ALA A 216 28.24 -8.46 -14.28
C ALA A 216 27.40 -8.78 -15.53
N LEU A 217 26.28 -8.06 -15.69
CA LEU A 217 25.38 -8.22 -16.83
C LEU A 217 25.84 -7.36 -18.01
N THR A 218 25.70 -7.89 -19.23
CA THR A 218 25.89 -7.12 -20.46
C THR A 218 24.75 -6.12 -20.66
N GLY A 219 24.99 -5.02 -21.39
CA GLY A 219 23.98 -3.99 -21.67
C GLY A 219 22.66 -4.54 -22.25
N THR A 220 22.72 -5.57 -23.11
CA THR A 220 21.52 -6.23 -23.65
C THR A 220 20.70 -6.93 -22.56
N GLN A 221 21.36 -7.62 -21.63
CA GLN A 221 20.69 -8.32 -20.52
C GLN A 221 20.05 -7.32 -19.55
N TRP A 222 20.70 -6.18 -19.31
CA TRP A 222 20.13 -5.07 -18.54
C TRP A 222 18.84 -4.54 -19.17
N ILE A 223 18.83 -4.29 -20.48
CA ILE A 223 17.65 -3.79 -21.19
C ILE A 223 16.52 -4.82 -21.13
N ILE A 224 16.82 -6.12 -21.26
CA ILE A 224 15.82 -7.19 -21.13
C ILE A 224 15.22 -7.19 -19.72
N CYS A 225 16.04 -7.16 -18.67
CA CYS A 225 15.55 -7.11 -17.28
C CYS A 225 14.68 -5.87 -17.03
N LEU A 226 15.11 -4.70 -17.53
CA LEU A 226 14.38 -3.45 -17.43
C LEU A 226 13.03 -3.53 -18.17
N ALA A 227 13.02 -4.08 -19.39
CA ALA A 227 11.81 -4.21 -20.21
C ALA A 227 10.78 -5.14 -19.53
N ILE A 228 11.24 -6.27 -18.99
CA ILE A 228 10.38 -7.20 -18.25
C ILE A 228 9.85 -6.54 -16.98
N GLY A 229 10.70 -5.84 -16.23
CA GLY A 229 10.28 -5.07 -15.07
C GLY A 229 9.21 -4.03 -15.41
N ALA A 230 9.40 -3.31 -16.53
CA ALA A 230 8.50 -2.27 -16.98
C ALA A 230 7.11 -2.80 -17.35
N MET A 231 6.97 -4.09 -17.69
CA MET A 231 5.66 -4.73 -17.92
C MET A 231 4.76 -4.75 -16.68
N SER A 232 5.32 -4.56 -15.49
CA SER A 232 4.52 -4.44 -14.26
C SER A 232 3.67 -3.15 -14.23
N LEU A 233 4.06 -2.09 -14.96
CA LEU A 233 3.29 -0.84 -15.11
C LEU A 233 1.99 -1.03 -15.92
N PRO A 234 2.01 -1.55 -17.17
CA PRO A 234 0.78 -1.80 -17.91
C PRO A 234 -0.08 -2.87 -17.23
N MET A 235 0.51 -3.84 -16.53
CA MET A 235 -0.27 -4.77 -15.71
C MET A 235 -1.02 -4.05 -14.59
N GLY A 236 -0.38 -3.09 -13.90
CA GLY A 236 -1.03 -2.22 -12.93
C GLY A 236 -2.20 -1.43 -13.53
N LEU A 237 -2.02 -0.87 -14.73
CA LEU A 237 -3.10 -0.17 -15.46
C LEU A 237 -4.25 -1.12 -15.83
N PHE A 238 -3.93 -2.31 -16.32
CA PHE A 238 -4.90 -3.34 -16.66
C PHE A 238 -5.74 -3.76 -15.45
N LEU A 239 -5.09 -3.95 -14.29
CA LEU A 239 -5.78 -4.24 -13.02
C LEU A 239 -6.70 -3.09 -12.57
N ARG A 240 -6.41 -1.83 -12.94
CA ARG A 240 -7.32 -0.69 -12.69
C ARG A 240 -8.56 -0.75 -13.59
N CYS A 241 -8.42 -1.18 -14.84
CA CYS A 241 -9.54 -1.32 -15.77
C CYS A 241 -10.50 -2.46 -15.41
N ILE A 242 -9.99 -3.53 -14.78
CA ILE A 242 -10.83 -4.67 -14.37
C ILE A 242 -11.57 -4.36 -13.06
N ARG A 243 -12.90 -4.51 -13.08
CA ARG A 243 -13.70 -4.72 -11.87
C ARG A 243 -13.74 -6.22 -11.59
N LEU A 244 -12.98 -6.68 -10.60
CA LEU A 244 -13.04 -8.08 -10.19
C LEU A 244 -14.41 -8.40 -9.57
N PRO A 245 -14.96 -9.60 -9.81
CA PRO A 245 -16.11 -10.08 -9.09
C PRO A 245 -15.77 -10.30 -7.61
N VAL A 246 -16.74 -10.03 -6.73
CA VAL A 246 -16.65 -10.04 -5.26
C VAL A 246 -16.05 -11.33 -4.67
N PHE A 247 -16.08 -12.43 -5.42
CA PHE A 247 -15.53 -13.74 -5.02
C PHE A 247 -14.01 -13.77 -4.80
N PHE A 248 -13.24 -12.92 -5.48
CA PHE A 248 -11.77 -12.88 -5.31
C PHE A 248 -11.31 -12.05 -4.11
N THR A 249 -12.22 -11.42 -3.38
CA THR A 249 -11.88 -10.58 -2.24
C THR A 249 -11.81 -11.40 -0.95
N ILE A 250 -10.61 -11.86 -0.58
CA ILE A 250 -10.35 -12.59 0.68
C ILE A 250 -10.75 -11.76 1.91
N CYS A 251 -10.78 -10.43 1.78
CA CYS A 251 -11.32 -9.51 2.77
C CYS A 251 -12.63 -8.92 2.25
N GLN A 252 -13.75 -9.59 2.50
CA GLN A 252 -15.08 -8.99 2.34
C GLN A 252 -15.11 -7.68 3.16
N GLU A 253 -15.33 -6.54 2.50
CA GLU A 253 -15.84 -5.36 3.22
C GLU A 253 -17.12 -5.84 3.91
N ALA A 254 -17.10 -5.89 5.25
CA ALA A 254 -18.34 -5.94 6.00
C ALA A 254 -19.17 -4.78 5.45
N GLU A 255 -20.35 -5.10 4.90
CA GLU A 255 -21.28 -4.09 4.39
C GLU A 255 -21.29 -2.93 5.37
N PRO A 256 -21.25 -1.67 4.91
CA PRO A 256 -21.42 -0.55 5.81
C PRO A 256 -22.69 -0.87 6.58
N VAL A 257 -22.57 -1.05 7.91
CA VAL A 257 -23.71 -1.30 8.76
C VAL A 257 -24.61 -0.10 8.50
N VAL A 258 -25.60 -0.29 7.63
CA VAL A 258 -26.71 0.61 7.51
C VAL A 258 -27.25 0.53 8.92
N LEU A 259 -27.04 1.59 9.70
CA LEU A 259 -27.75 1.80 10.94
C LEU A 259 -29.22 1.91 10.53
N VAL A 260 -29.83 0.76 10.23
CA VAL A 260 -31.26 0.59 10.24
C VAL A 260 -31.59 0.92 11.68
N PRO A 261 -32.22 2.06 11.95
CA PRO A 261 -32.56 2.39 13.31
C PRO A 261 -33.47 1.26 13.77
N THR A 262 -32.93 0.40 14.63
CA THR A 262 -33.67 -0.72 15.20
C THR A 262 -34.97 -0.12 15.77
N VAL A 263 -36.09 -0.84 15.72
CA VAL A 263 -37.37 -0.37 16.28
C VAL A 263 -37.16 0.20 17.70
N ARG A 264 -36.24 -0.41 18.44
CA ARG A 264 -35.74 0.02 19.76
C ARG A 264 -35.11 1.42 19.78
N THR A 265 -34.32 1.80 18.78
CA THR A 265 -33.72 3.15 18.66
C THR A 265 -34.79 4.20 18.34
N LYS A 266 -35.76 3.89 17.47
CA LYS A 266 -36.92 4.76 17.23
C LYS A 266 -37.77 4.92 18.50
N GLU A 267 -38.03 3.84 19.22
CA GLU A 267 -38.75 3.89 20.50
C GLU A 267 -38.04 4.70 21.57
N LEU A 268 -36.71 4.56 21.70
CA LEU A 268 -35.90 5.34 22.63
C LEU A 268 -35.96 6.84 22.29
N TRP A 269 -35.91 7.19 21.01
CA TRP A 269 -36.05 8.57 20.55
C TRP A 269 -37.44 9.15 20.84
N ILE A 270 -38.50 8.37 20.57
CA ILE A 270 -39.89 8.75 20.88
C ILE A 270 -40.09 8.92 22.39
N ARG A 271 -39.52 8.03 23.21
CA ARG A 271 -39.54 8.13 24.69
C ARG A 271 -38.78 9.38 25.16
N GLY A 272 -37.63 9.69 24.54
CA GLY A 272 -36.86 10.91 24.80
C GLY A 272 -37.67 12.17 24.50
N PHE A 273 -38.32 12.23 23.33
CA PHE A 273 -39.19 13.35 22.94
C PHE A 273 -40.39 13.51 23.88
N LYS A 274 -41.00 12.41 24.32
CA LYS A 274 -42.08 12.43 25.32
C LYS A 274 -41.61 13.04 26.64
N ARG A 275 -40.44 12.64 27.15
CA ARG A 275 -39.87 13.20 28.40
C ARG A 275 -39.62 14.70 28.27
N LEU A 276 -39.03 15.14 27.16
CA LEU A 276 -38.77 16.56 26.89
C LEU A 276 -40.05 17.39 26.85
N ARG A 277 -41.10 16.88 26.19
CA ARG A 277 -42.40 17.55 26.13
C ARG A 277 -43.07 17.65 27.51
N THR A 278 -42.93 16.62 28.34
CA THR A 278 -43.43 16.64 29.72
C THR A 278 -42.68 17.68 30.56
N GLN A 279 -41.35 17.74 30.46
CA GLN A 279 -40.55 18.75 31.17
C GLN A 279 -40.91 20.17 30.74
N ILE A 280 -41.07 20.43 29.44
CA ILE A 280 -41.50 21.74 28.94
C ILE A 280 -42.88 22.12 29.47
N ARG A 281 -43.81 21.16 29.60
CA ARG A 281 -45.16 21.41 30.13
C ARG A 281 -45.12 21.76 31.62
N VAL A 282 -44.31 21.05 32.41
CA VAL A 282 -44.11 21.34 33.84
C VAL A 282 -43.48 22.72 34.04
N VAL A 283 -42.46 23.06 33.27
CA VAL A 283 -41.82 24.40 33.31
C VAL A 283 -42.83 25.49 32.96
N ARG A 284 -43.68 25.26 31.94
CA ARG A 284 -44.74 26.22 31.57
C ARG A 284 -45.81 26.39 32.67
N ALA A 285 -46.17 25.30 33.36
CA ALA A 285 -47.12 25.34 34.46
C ALA A 285 -46.54 26.10 35.68
N PHE A 286 -45.28 25.86 36.03
CA PHE A 286 -44.57 26.62 37.06
C PHE A 286 -44.46 28.10 36.71
N LYS A 287 -44.15 28.43 35.44
CA LYS A 287 -44.11 29.82 34.98
C LYS A 287 -45.47 30.51 35.12
N ARG A 288 -46.57 29.85 34.76
CA ARG A 288 -47.94 30.37 34.96
C ARG A 288 -48.30 30.57 36.43
N SER A 289 -47.94 29.62 37.31
CA SER A 289 -48.18 29.75 38.75
C SER A 289 -47.42 30.92 39.38
N LEU A 290 -46.15 31.12 38.96
CA LEU A 290 -45.37 32.28 39.38
C LEU A 290 -45.93 33.61 38.84
N SER A 291 -46.48 33.62 37.62
CA SER A 291 -47.18 34.80 37.08
C SER A 291 -48.45 35.12 37.87
N GLN A 292 -49.23 34.11 38.26
CA GLN A 292 -50.40 34.30 39.12
C GLN A 292 -50.04 34.82 40.52
N ARG A 293 -48.98 34.27 41.15
CA ARG A 293 -48.49 34.77 42.45
C ARG A 293 -47.97 36.22 42.39
N LYS A 294 -47.41 36.65 41.27
CA LYS A 294 -47.00 38.05 41.07
C LYS A 294 -48.19 39.00 40.92
N LEU A 295 -49.34 38.53 40.41
CA LEU A 295 -50.55 39.36 40.26
C LEU A 295 -51.29 39.53 41.60
N THR A 296 -51.29 38.52 42.47
CA THR A 296 -51.90 38.60 43.81
C THR A 296 -51.08 39.40 44.85
N HIS A 297 -49.90 39.90 44.49
CA HIS A 297 -49.06 40.73 45.37
C HIS A 297 -49.16 42.24 45.05
N TYR A 298 -50.02 42.61 44.10
CA TYR A 298 -50.28 43.99 43.66
C TYR A 298 -51.75 44.44 43.89
N GLU A 299 -52.52 43.66 44.64
CA GLU A 299 -53.75 44.10 45.33
C GLU A 299 -53.45 44.19 46.84
#